data_AF-A0A3D1KML0-F1
#
_entry.id   AF-A0A3D1KML0-F1
#
_cell.length_a   1.000
_cell.length_b   1.000
_cell.length_c   1.000
_cell.angle_alpha   90.00
_cell.angle_beta   90.00
_cell.angle_gamma   90.00
#
_symmetry.space_group_name_H-M   'P 1'
#
loop_
_entity.id
_entity.type
_entity.pdbx_description
1 polymer ?
#
loop_
_entity_poly.entity_id
_entity_poly.type
_entity_poly.pdbx_seq_one_letter_code
_entity_poly.pdbx_strand_id
1 'polypeptide(L)'
;MYPKQLYIGNTKLLTNNNKVDGNIVNIESESFYKISNSHKMRPFFMSMVSDSNHWMFISSNGGLTAGRKDCDTALFPYYTDDKITESADITGSKTIFQIQKDDKILLWEPFSDKYEGIYAITRNLYKNDYGNKIIFEEINHDLGLTFQYEWNNSNNFGFVKKSTLINNSLDHLEIGILDGIQNILPFGLSADLQNSKSNLVDAYKKSELEAE
;
A
#
# COMPACT_ATOMS: atom_id res chain seq x y z
N MET A 1 35.12 -0.45 -15.73
CA MET A 1 35.10 0.57 -14.66
C MET A 1 34.19 0.02 -13.57
N TYR A 2 34.72 -0.36 -12.40
CA TYR A 2 33.86 -0.88 -11.33
C TYR A 2 32.87 0.22 -10.92
N PRO A 3 31.57 -0.10 -10.78
CA PRO A 3 30.60 0.90 -10.34
C PRO A 3 31.03 1.39 -8.95
N LYS A 4 31.28 2.70 -8.82
CA LYS A 4 31.58 3.32 -7.53
C LYS A 4 30.40 3.09 -6.61
N GLN A 5 30.66 2.63 -5.39
CA GLN A 5 29.62 2.44 -4.38
C GLN A 5 29.11 3.81 -3.91
N LEU A 6 27.79 3.98 -3.87
CA LEU A 6 27.15 5.22 -3.41
C LEU A 6 26.69 5.04 -1.96
N TYR A 7 26.82 6.08 -1.15
CA TYR A 7 26.45 6.08 0.26
C TYR A 7 25.59 7.31 0.58
N ILE A 8 24.63 7.15 1.48
CA ILE A 8 23.91 8.23 2.15
C ILE A 8 24.38 8.26 3.60
N GLY A 9 25.20 9.26 3.95
CA GLY A 9 25.91 9.26 5.23
C GLY A 9 26.81 8.02 5.36
N ASN A 10 26.57 7.21 6.38
CA ASN A 10 27.29 5.94 6.62
C ASN A 10 26.58 4.71 6.02
N THR A 11 25.41 4.89 5.40
CA THR A 11 24.59 3.78 4.87
C THR A 11 24.90 3.60 3.39
N LYS A 12 25.23 2.37 2.99
CA LYS A 12 25.42 2.02 1.58
C LYS A 12 24.08 2.07 0.87
N LEU A 13 23.98 2.84 -0.21
CA LEU A 13 22.78 2.86 -1.04
C LEU A 13 22.71 1.59 -1.88
N LEU A 14 21.59 0.89 -1.80
CA LEU A 14 21.32 -0.31 -2.57
C LEU A 14 20.53 0.05 -3.84
N THR A 15 21.14 -0.22 -5.00
CA THR A 15 20.50 -0.07 -6.31
C THR A 15 20.42 -1.45 -6.98
N ASN A 16 19.24 -2.07 -6.98
CA ASN A 16 19.04 -3.35 -7.65
C ASN A 16 18.54 -3.14 -9.08
N ASN A 17 19.11 -3.87 -10.05
CA ASN A 17 18.72 -3.84 -11.47
C ASN A 17 17.85 -5.05 -11.89
N ASN A 18 17.20 -5.73 -10.94
CA ASN A 18 16.23 -6.79 -11.23
C ASN A 18 15.21 -6.35 -12.29
N LYS A 19 14.95 -7.22 -13.26
CA LYS A 19 14.00 -6.95 -14.36
C LYS A 19 12.56 -7.04 -13.85
N VAL A 20 11.68 -6.25 -14.46
CA VAL A 20 10.24 -6.42 -14.32
C VAL A 20 9.83 -7.63 -15.18
N ASP A 21 9.03 -8.52 -14.61
CA ASP A 21 8.52 -9.70 -15.29
C ASP A 21 7.09 -10.01 -14.85
N GLY A 22 6.31 -10.63 -15.73
CA GLY A 22 4.89 -10.88 -15.54
C GLY A 22 4.55 -12.35 -15.71
N ASN A 23 3.93 -12.96 -14.70
CA ASN A 23 3.58 -14.38 -14.75
C ASN A 23 2.30 -14.70 -13.94
N ILE A 24 1.61 -15.77 -14.32
CA ILE A 24 0.47 -16.28 -13.57
C ILE A 24 0.98 -17.07 -12.36
N VAL A 25 0.35 -16.89 -11.20
CA VAL A 25 0.60 -17.62 -9.96
C VAL A 25 -0.71 -18.03 -9.32
N ASN A 26 -0.71 -19.09 -8.51
CA ASN A 26 -1.85 -19.47 -7.69
C ASN A 26 -1.61 -19.08 -6.23
N ILE A 27 -2.54 -18.36 -5.63
CA ILE A 27 -2.54 -17.94 -4.23
C ILE A 27 -3.88 -18.40 -3.63
N GLU A 28 -3.85 -19.21 -2.58
CA GLU A 28 -5.06 -19.72 -1.90
C GLU A 28 -6.11 -20.35 -2.84
N SER A 29 -5.66 -21.09 -3.87
CA SER A 29 -6.51 -21.70 -4.90
C SER A 29 -7.17 -20.72 -5.89
N GLU A 30 -6.71 -19.48 -5.93
CA GLU A 30 -7.11 -18.46 -6.89
C GLU A 30 -5.93 -18.05 -7.79
N SER A 31 -6.22 -17.80 -9.06
CA SER A 31 -5.22 -17.42 -10.06
C SER A 31 -5.03 -15.89 -10.08
N PHE A 32 -3.77 -15.46 -10.03
CA PHE A 32 -3.34 -14.07 -10.05
C PHE A 32 -2.29 -13.84 -11.14
N TYR A 33 -2.38 -12.71 -11.82
CA TYR A 33 -1.27 -12.18 -12.59
C TYR A 33 -0.34 -11.40 -11.66
N LYS A 34 0.90 -11.87 -11.51
CA LYS A 34 1.98 -11.23 -10.74
C LYS A 34 2.82 -10.36 -11.66
N ILE A 35 3.04 -9.11 -11.26
CA ILE A 35 4.08 -8.24 -11.81
C ILE A 35 5.19 -8.14 -10.77
N SER A 36 6.34 -8.75 -11.08
CA SER A 36 7.52 -8.73 -10.22
C SER A 36 8.27 -7.41 -10.35
N ASN A 37 8.82 -6.91 -9.24
CA ASN A 37 9.54 -5.63 -9.20
C ASN A 37 8.69 -4.44 -9.72
N SER A 38 7.39 -4.42 -9.39
CA SER A 38 6.41 -3.44 -9.90
C SER A 38 6.83 -1.98 -9.66
N HIS A 39 7.50 -1.70 -8.54
CA HIS A 39 8.07 -0.40 -8.19
C HIS A 39 9.10 0.16 -9.19
N LYS A 40 9.62 -0.65 -10.12
CA LYS A 40 10.53 -0.20 -11.17
C LYS A 40 9.82 0.28 -12.44
N MET A 41 8.51 0.10 -12.50
CA MET A 41 7.69 0.71 -13.54
C MET A 41 7.28 2.10 -13.07
N ARG A 42 7.07 3.02 -14.02
CA ARG A 42 6.29 4.23 -13.71
C ARG A 42 4.94 3.78 -13.14
N PRO A 43 4.47 4.34 -12.01
CA PRO A 43 3.18 3.96 -11.45
C PRO A 43 2.06 4.07 -12.50
N PHE A 44 1.17 3.09 -12.52
CA PHE A 44 0.06 3.01 -13.47
C PHE A 44 -1.25 2.78 -12.73
N PHE A 45 -2.33 3.26 -13.34
CA PHE A 45 -3.64 3.33 -12.70
C PHE A 45 -4.53 2.14 -13.08
N MET A 46 -5.29 1.62 -12.11
CA MET A 46 -6.13 0.44 -12.26
C MET A 46 -7.54 0.71 -11.71
N SER A 47 -8.52 0.01 -12.27
CA SER A 47 -9.86 -0.09 -11.70
C SER A 47 -10.06 -1.48 -11.10
N MET A 48 -10.65 -1.53 -9.90
CA MET A 48 -11.05 -2.77 -9.23
C MET A 48 -12.56 -2.94 -9.37
N VAL A 49 -12.97 -4.06 -9.96
CA VAL A 49 -14.40 -4.33 -10.22
C VAL A 49 -15.09 -4.91 -8.99
N SER A 50 -16.40 -4.71 -8.90
CA SER A 50 -17.28 -5.33 -7.90
C SER A 50 -18.56 -5.80 -8.56
N ASP A 51 -19.12 -6.88 -8.03
CA ASP A 51 -20.45 -7.42 -8.30
C ASP A 51 -21.58 -6.61 -7.63
N SER A 52 -21.23 -5.68 -6.73
CA SER A 52 -22.14 -4.73 -6.08
C SER A 52 -21.88 -3.31 -6.59
N ASN A 53 -21.99 -2.30 -5.72
CA ASN A 53 -21.83 -0.88 -6.05
C ASN A 53 -20.49 -0.28 -5.59
N HIS A 54 -19.47 -1.09 -5.31
CA HIS A 54 -18.15 -0.56 -4.97
C HIS A 54 -17.46 0.00 -6.21
N TRP A 55 -16.73 1.09 -6.03
CA TRP A 55 -15.75 1.59 -6.98
C TRP A 55 -14.43 1.78 -6.25
N MET A 56 -13.34 1.37 -6.87
CA MET A 56 -11.98 1.62 -6.39
C MET A 56 -11.08 1.85 -7.58
N PHE A 57 -10.42 3.00 -7.56
CA PHE A 57 -9.38 3.37 -8.51
C PHE A 57 -8.06 3.48 -7.76
N ILE A 58 -7.09 2.67 -8.16
CA ILE A 58 -5.86 2.45 -7.40
C ILE A 58 -4.65 2.41 -8.32
N SER A 59 -3.61 3.13 -7.92
CA SER A 59 -2.31 3.15 -8.59
C SER A 59 -1.44 1.98 -8.14
N SER A 60 -0.53 1.53 -8.98
CA SER A 60 0.40 0.42 -8.68
C SER A 60 1.37 0.71 -7.53
N ASN A 61 1.46 1.97 -7.07
CA ASN A 61 2.21 2.35 -5.86
C ASN A 61 1.35 2.35 -4.58
N GLY A 62 0.06 1.98 -4.67
CA GLY A 62 -0.85 1.87 -3.53
C GLY A 62 -1.73 3.09 -3.28
N GLY A 63 -1.46 4.24 -3.93
CA GLY A 63 -2.34 5.42 -3.85
C GLY A 63 -3.71 5.10 -4.45
N LEU A 64 -4.80 5.44 -3.74
CA LEU A 64 -6.15 5.07 -4.15
C LEU A 64 -7.21 6.10 -3.80
N THR A 65 -8.31 6.02 -4.54
CA THR A 65 -9.63 6.50 -4.12
C THR A 65 -10.61 5.33 -4.20
N ALA A 66 -11.54 5.26 -3.24
CA ALA A 66 -12.52 4.18 -3.20
C ALA A 66 -13.80 4.67 -2.52
N GLY A 67 -14.92 4.05 -2.84
CA GLY A 67 -16.22 4.33 -2.25
C GLY A 67 -17.30 3.38 -2.77
N ARG A 68 -18.54 3.66 -2.42
CA ARG A 68 -19.70 2.94 -2.96
C ARG A 68 -20.58 3.91 -3.72
N LYS A 69 -21.36 3.43 -4.68
CA LYS A 69 -22.36 4.18 -5.47
C LYS A 69 -21.78 5.30 -6.35
N ASP A 70 -21.29 6.38 -5.75
CA ASP A 70 -20.78 7.58 -6.42
C ASP A 70 -19.68 8.26 -5.59
N CYS A 71 -19.11 9.36 -6.10
CA CYS A 71 -17.98 10.06 -5.48
C CYS A 71 -18.32 10.83 -4.19
N ASP A 72 -19.59 11.13 -3.92
CA ASP A 72 -20.01 11.83 -2.69
C ASP A 72 -20.13 10.87 -1.49
N THR A 73 -20.03 9.56 -1.75
CA THR A 73 -19.94 8.51 -0.73
C THR A 73 -18.58 7.80 -0.76
N ALA A 74 -17.52 8.59 -1.03
CA ALA A 74 -16.15 8.14 -1.03
C ALA A 74 -15.62 7.85 0.39
N LEU A 75 -14.81 6.80 0.52
CA LEU A 75 -14.02 6.46 1.71
C LEU A 75 -12.71 7.25 1.74
N PHE A 76 -12.11 7.48 0.57
CA PHE A 76 -10.88 8.27 0.39
C PHE A 76 -11.14 9.40 -0.62
N PRO A 77 -10.49 10.56 -0.51
CA PRO A 77 -10.71 11.70 -1.42
C PRO A 77 -10.73 11.32 -2.90
N TYR A 78 -11.73 11.82 -3.63
CA TYR A 78 -11.90 11.58 -5.06
C TYR A 78 -11.20 12.68 -5.89
N TYR A 79 -9.94 12.44 -6.25
CA TYR A 79 -9.12 13.34 -7.06
C TYR A 79 -8.85 12.77 -8.47
N THR A 80 -8.12 13.53 -9.28
CA THR A 80 -7.53 13.06 -10.54
C THR A 80 -6.43 12.02 -10.28
N ASP A 81 -6.17 11.15 -11.26
CA ASP A 81 -5.31 9.98 -11.12
C ASP A 81 -3.84 10.32 -10.82
N ASP A 82 -3.35 11.44 -11.34
CA ASP A 82 -2.06 12.05 -11.00
C ASP A 82 -1.94 12.32 -9.49
N LYS A 83 -2.91 13.06 -8.93
CA LYS A 83 -2.95 13.41 -7.50
C LYS A 83 -3.16 12.19 -6.62
N ILE A 84 -3.97 11.23 -7.06
CA ILE A 84 -4.17 9.97 -6.33
C ILE A 84 -2.84 9.21 -6.23
N THR A 85 -2.12 9.10 -7.34
CA THR A 85 -0.80 8.43 -7.38
C THR A 85 0.21 9.13 -6.47
N GLU A 86 0.23 10.47 -6.47
CA GLU A 86 1.11 11.27 -5.60
C GLU A 86 0.75 11.20 -4.10
N SER A 87 -0.48 10.77 -3.77
CA SER A 87 -1.00 10.77 -2.40
C SER A 87 -0.70 9.51 -1.58
N ALA A 88 -0.01 8.51 -2.15
CA ALA A 88 0.19 7.20 -1.53
C ALA A 88 0.81 7.24 -0.12
N ASP A 89 1.68 8.22 0.19
CA ASP A 89 2.27 8.35 1.52
C ASP A 89 1.31 8.86 2.60
N ILE A 90 0.21 9.53 2.19
CA ILE A 90 -0.71 10.24 3.10
C ILE A 90 -2.17 9.77 3.01
N THR A 91 -2.54 8.96 2.02
CA THR A 91 -3.91 8.45 1.81
C THR A 91 -3.90 6.96 1.54
N GLY A 92 -4.81 6.23 2.20
CA GLY A 92 -4.93 4.79 1.99
C GLY A 92 -4.10 3.97 2.97
N SER A 93 -3.54 2.86 2.49
CA SER A 93 -2.78 1.88 3.30
C SER A 93 -1.51 2.49 3.89
N LYS A 94 -1.26 2.28 5.18
CA LYS A 94 0.00 2.67 5.84
C LYS A 94 0.39 1.61 6.85
N THR A 95 1.65 1.18 6.78
CA THR A 95 2.20 0.15 7.66
C THR A 95 3.62 0.52 8.08
N ILE A 96 3.89 0.45 9.38
CA ILE A 96 5.20 0.72 9.98
C ILE A 96 5.53 -0.41 10.96
N PHE A 97 6.74 -0.93 10.85
CA PHE A 97 7.29 -1.97 11.71
C PHE A 97 8.52 -1.47 12.47
N GLN A 98 8.59 -1.80 13.75
CA GLN A 98 9.78 -1.68 14.58
C GLN A 98 10.26 -3.09 14.92
N ILE A 99 11.44 -3.48 14.42
CA ILE A 99 11.99 -4.83 14.58
C ILE A 99 13.15 -4.77 15.56
N GLN A 100 13.09 -5.50 16.66
CA GLN A 100 14.24 -5.65 17.55
C GLN A 100 15.20 -6.72 17.00
N LYS A 101 16.46 -6.33 16.77
CA LYS A 101 17.53 -7.21 16.28
C LYS A 101 18.90 -6.71 16.72
N ASP A 102 19.72 -7.59 17.28
CA ASP A 102 21.12 -7.31 17.69
C ASP A 102 21.27 -6.01 18.53
N ASP A 103 20.49 -5.89 19.60
CA ASP A 103 20.40 -4.72 20.50
C ASP A 103 20.01 -3.39 19.82
N LYS A 104 19.40 -3.45 18.63
CA LYS A 104 18.92 -2.29 17.89
C LYS A 104 17.45 -2.45 17.53
N ILE A 105 16.81 -1.30 17.34
CA ILE A 105 15.46 -1.21 16.76
C ILE A 105 15.62 -0.76 15.31
N LEU A 106 15.22 -1.61 14.38
CA LEU A 106 15.23 -1.35 12.94
C LEU A 106 13.83 -0.90 12.53
N LEU A 107 13.73 0.20 11.78
CA LEU A 107 12.47 0.73 11.27
C LEU A 107 12.25 0.27 9.84
N TRP A 108 11.11 -0.35 9.55
CA TRP A 108 10.73 -0.72 8.19
C TRP A 108 9.32 -0.23 7.90
N GLU A 109 9.19 0.55 6.82
CA GLU A 109 7.92 1.13 6.36
C GLU A 109 7.69 0.67 4.91
N PRO A 110 7.08 -0.51 4.69
CA PRO A 110 6.88 -1.04 3.35
C PRO A 110 5.98 -0.12 2.51
N PHE A 111 6.21 -0.14 1.20
CA PHE A 111 5.52 0.68 0.20
C PHE A 111 5.75 2.20 0.29
N SER A 112 6.56 2.67 1.24
CA SER A 112 7.00 4.07 1.34
C SER A 112 8.31 4.31 0.59
N ASP A 113 8.45 5.50 0.01
CA ASP A 113 9.68 5.91 -0.68
C ASP A 113 10.61 6.74 0.23
N LYS A 114 10.24 6.99 1.50
CA LYS A 114 11.02 7.79 2.46
C LYS A 114 12.42 7.24 2.73
N TYR A 115 12.58 5.93 2.64
CA TYR A 115 13.79 5.19 3.01
C TYR A 115 14.34 4.38 1.82
N GLU A 116 14.07 4.84 0.60
CA GLU A 116 14.47 4.13 -0.61
C GLU A 116 16.00 3.86 -0.63
N GLY A 117 16.36 2.62 -0.93
CA GLY A 117 17.74 2.18 -1.04
C GLY A 117 18.47 1.95 0.29
N ILE A 118 17.79 2.09 1.44
CA ILE A 118 18.33 1.66 2.75
C ILE A 118 18.32 0.13 2.88
N TYR A 119 17.22 -0.50 2.45
CA TYR A 119 17.04 -1.95 2.49
C TYR A 119 17.05 -2.57 1.08
N ALA A 120 17.54 -3.80 0.98
CA ALA A 120 17.31 -4.65 -0.17
C ALA A 120 15.85 -5.11 -0.17
N ILE A 121 15.03 -4.52 -1.04
CA ILE A 121 13.60 -4.85 -1.15
C ILE A 121 13.21 -5.38 -2.53
N THR A 122 12.11 -6.14 -2.55
CA THR A 122 11.35 -6.48 -3.76
C THR A 122 9.89 -6.12 -3.54
N ARG A 123 9.32 -5.23 -4.37
CA ARG A 123 7.86 -5.01 -4.41
C ARG A 123 7.24 -5.75 -5.59
N ASN A 124 6.19 -6.52 -5.32
CA ASN A 124 5.40 -7.22 -6.31
C ASN A 124 3.93 -6.78 -6.23
N LEU A 125 3.23 -6.82 -7.36
CA LEU A 125 1.82 -6.48 -7.46
C LEU A 125 1.07 -7.66 -8.08
N TYR A 126 -0.09 -8.00 -7.52
CA TYR A 126 -0.91 -9.10 -7.98
C TYR A 126 -2.33 -8.62 -8.23
N LYS A 127 -2.94 -9.04 -9.34
CA LYS A 127 -4.37 -8.86 -9.59
C LYS A 127 -4.96 -10.20 -10.03
N ASN A 128 -6.08 -10.58 -9.44
CA ASN A 128 -6.73 -11.84 -9.79
C ASN A 128 -7.39 -11.78 -11.17
N ASP A 129 -7.69 -12.95 -11.73
CA ASP A 129 -8.28 -13.06 -13.07
C ASP A 129 -9.66 -12.39 -13.18
N TYR A 130 -10.42 -12.32 -12.09
CA TYR A 130 -11.71 -11.63 -12.02
C TYR A 130 -11.58 -10.10 -11.88
N GLY A 131 -10.38 -9.61 -11.54
CA GLY A 131 -10.08 -8.20 -11.38
C GLY A 131 -10.69 -7.51 -10.16
N ASN A 132 -11.26 -8.26 -9.21
CA ASN A 132 -11.89 -7.75 -7.98
C ASN A 132 -11.00 -7.85 -6.73
N LYS A 133 -9.80 -8.43 -6.83
CA LYS A 133 -8.79 -8.47 -5.76
C LYS A 133 -7.43 -7.99 -6.26
N ILE A 134 -6.74 -7.26 -5.40
CA ILE A 134 -5.38 -6.76 -5.64
C ILE A 134 -4.53 -6.94 -4.39
N ILE A 135 -3.32 -7.48 -4.56
CA ILE A 135 -2.36 -7.72 -3.48
C ILE A 135 -1.12 -6.88 -3.76
N PHE A 136 -0.67 -6.16 -2.74
CA PHE A 136 0.62 -5.48 -2.71
C PHE A 136 1.54 -6.28 -1.80
N GLU A 137 2.74 -6.60 -2.26
CA GLU A 137 3.74 -7.34 -1.50
C GLU A 137 5.06 -6.57 -1.49
N GLU A 138 5.67 -6.45 -0.32
CA GLU A 138 7.06 -6.03 -0.18
C GLU A 138 7.83 -7.08 0.62
N ILE A 139 8.90 -7.58 0.02
CA ILE A 139 9.87 -8.48 0.66
C ILE A 139 11.08 -7.63 1.04
N ASN A 140 11.43 -7.60 2.32
CA ASN A 140 12.66 -7.02 2.84
C ASN A 140 13.68 -8.14 3.09
N HIS A 141 14.67 -8.24 2.20
CA HIS A 141 15.67 -9.31 2.20
C HIS A 141 16.67 -9.19 3.35
N ASP A 142 16.95 -7.97 3.81
CA ASP A 142 17.89 -7.75 4.92
C ASP A 142 17.28 -8.13 6.27
N LEU A 143 15.98 -7.89 6.43
CA LEU A 143 15.23 -8.28 7.63
C LEU A 143 14.70 -9.71 7.56
N GLY A 144 14.64 -10.32 6.36
CA GLY A 144 14.03 -11.64 6.17
C GLY A 144 12.51 -11.61 6.39
N LEU A 145 11.85 -10.50 6.07
CA LEU A 145 10.41 -10.30 6.29
C LEU A 145 9.68 -10.05 4.98
N THR A 146 8.43 -10.52 4.88
CA THR A 146 7.51 -10.16 3.80
C THR A 146 6.25 -9.57 4.40
N PHE A 147 5.81 -8.42 3.89
CA PHE A 147 4.53 -7.84 4.23
C PHE A 147 3.65 -7.79 2.98
N GLN A 148 2.40 -8.21 3.15
CA GLN A 148 1.38 -8.21 2.12
C GLN A 148 0.12 -7.52 2.64
N TYR A 149 -0.54 -6.76 1.78
CA TYR A 149 -1.94 -6.40 1.99
C TYR A 149 -2.78 -6.61 0.74
N GLU A 150 -4.02 -7.08 0.95
CA GLU A 150 -4.99 -7.40 -0.10
C GLU A 150 -6.26 -6.56 0.08
N TRP A 151 -6.71 -5.91 -1.00
CA TRP A 151 -8.02 -5.26 -1.04
C TRP A 151 -9.08 -6.20 -1.61
N ASN A 152 -10.20 -6.31 -0.90
CA ASN A 152 -11.39 -7.07 -1.28
C ASN A 152 -12.65 -6.22 -1.14
N ASN A 153 -13.69 -6.60 -1.88
CA ASN A 153 -15.03 -6.02 -1.78
C ASN A 153 -15.98 -7.00 -1.08
N SER A 154 -16.85 -6.49 -0.20
CA SER A 154 -17.92 -7.24 0.45
C SER A 154 -19.21 -6.43 0.42
N ASN A 155 -20.28 -6.99 -0.14
CA ASN A 155 -21.56 -6.27 -0.17
C ASN A 155 -22.04 -5.88 1.24
N ASN A 156 -21.81 -6.73 2.23
CA ASN A 156 -22.27 -6.55 3.60
C ASN A 156 -21.35 -5.65 4.44
N PHE A 157 -20.04 -5.73 4.21
CA PHE A 157 -19.03 -5.09 5.08
C PHE A 157 -18.23 -3.96 4.42
N GLY A 158 -18.44 -3.70 3.12
CA GLY A 158 -17.70 -2.69 2.37
C GLY A 158 -16.34 -3.19 1.91
N PHE A 159 -15.29 -2.39 2.12
CA PHE A 159 -13.92 -2.76 1.74
C PHE A 159 -13.22 -3.53 2.85
N VAL A 160 -12.57 -4.63 2.49
CA VAL A 160 -11.81 -5.47 3.42
C VAL A 160 -10.34 -5.44 3.01
N LYS A 161 -9.49 -4.84 3.87
CA LYS A 161 -8.02 -4.92 3.79
C LYS A 161 -7.56 -6.11 4.63
N LYS A 162 -6.98 -7.12 4.00
CA LYS A 162 -6.33 -8.23 4.71
C LYS A 162 -4.83 -7.96 4.76
N SER A 163 -4.23 -8.02 5.93
CA SER A 163 -2.79 -7.82 6.13
C SER A 163 -2.13 -9.13 6.56
N THR A 164 -0.98 -9.45 5.97
CA THR A 164 -0.18 -10.63 6.31
C THR A 164 1.28 -10.22 6.49
N LEU A 165 1.86 -10.55 7.64
CA LEU A 165 3.29 -10.43 7.90
C LEU A 165 3.90 -11.83 8.01
N ILE A 166 4.95 -12.09 7.23
CA ILE A 166 5.61 -13.39 7.13
C ILE A 166 7.06 -13.21 7.55
N ASN A 167 7.50 -14.02 8.52
CA ASN A 167 8.91 -14.17 8.86
C ASN A 167 9.51 -15.28 7.98
N ASN A 168 10.39 -14.90 7.05
CA ASN A 168 11.09 -15.81 6.16
C ASN A 168 12.44 -16.29 6.74
N SER A 169 12.82 -15.80 7.91
CA SER A 169 14.03 -16.21 8.62
C SER A 169 13.76 -17.37 9.58
N LEU A 170 14.83 -17.95 10.11
CA LEU A 170 14.74 -18.93 11.20
C LEU A 170 14.76 -18.27 12.58
N ASP A 171 15.00 -16.96 12.65
CA ASP A 171 15.17 -16.22 13.88
C ASP A 171 13.80 -15.87 14.47
N HIS A 172 13.70 -15.92 15.81
CA HIS A 172 12.56 -15.32 16.51
C HIS A 172 12.72 -13.80 16.53
N LEU A 173 11.69 -13.07 16.11
CA LEU A 173 11.70 -11.61 16.00
C LEU A 173 10.65 -11.01 16.92
N GLU A 174 11.04 -9.98 17.69
CA GLU A 174 10.11 -9.12 18.39
C GLU A 174 9.79 -7.90 17.50
N ILE A 175 8.49 -7.70 17.21
CA ILE A 175 8.03 -6.72 16.23
C ILE A 175 6.91 -5.87 16.82
N GLY A 176 7.13 -4.56 16.90
CA GLY A 176 6.08 -3.56 17.09
C GLY A 176 5.45 -3.20 15.74
N ILE A 177 4.11 -3.14 15.70
CA ILE A 177 3.36 -2.93 14.46
C ILE A 177 2.43 -1.73 14.60
N LEU A 178 2.43 -0.87 13.58
CA LEU A 178 1.38 0.12 13.33
C LEU A 178 0.89 -0.05 11.89
N ASP A 179 -0.25 -0.71 11.72
CA ASP A 179 -0.88 -0.97 10.42
C ASP A 179 -2.29 -0.39 10.39
N GLY A 180 -2.67 0.23 9.28
CA GLY A 180 -4.01 0.77 9.13
C GLY A 180 -4.23 1.49 7.80
N ILE A 181 -5.21 2.39 7.83
CA ILE A 181 -5.54 3.28 6.72
C ILE A 181 -5.64 4.72 7.23
N GLN A 182 -5.32 5.69 6.38
CA GLN A 182 -5.27 7.11 6.71
C GLN A 182 -5.97 7.99 5.67
N ASN A 183 -6.26 9.24 6.05
CA ASN A 183 -7.03 10.22 5.28
C ASN A 183 -8.42 9.71 4.85
N ILE A 184 -9.11 9.08 5.80
CA ILE A 184 -10.48 8.61 5.67
C ILE A 184 -11.41 9.83 5.64
N LEU A 185 -12.35 9.86 4.69
CA LEU A 185 -13.35 10.92 4.61
C LEU A 185 -14.46 10.72 5.67
N PRO A 186 -14.93 11.81 6.31
CA PRO A 186 -16.18 11.76 7.05
C PRO A 186 -17.37 11.62 6.08
N PHE A 187 -18.46 11.04 6.57
CA PHE A 187 -19.71 10.93 5.82
C PHE A 187 -20.32 12.31 5.51
N GLY A 188 -20.99 12.42 4.35
CA GLY A 188 -21.80 13.59 3.99
C GLY A 188 -21.03 14.73 3.32
N LEU A 189 -19.80 14.46 2.87
CA LEU A 189 -18.96 15.44 2.20
C LEU A 189 -19.05 15.28 0.68
N SER A 190 -19.41 16.36 -0.04
CA SER A 190 -19.36 16.33 -1.51
C SER A 190 -17.92 16.35 -2.02
N ALA A 191 -17.70 15.68 -3.15
CA ALA A 191 -16.39 15.68 -3.81
C ALA A 191 -15.93 17.10 -4.15
N ASP A 192 -16.84 17.98 -4.59
CA ASP A 192 -16.53 19.38 -4.90
C ASP A 192 -16.01 20.16 -3.70
N LEU A 193 -16.61 19.97 -2.51
CA LEU A 193 -16.17 20.67 -1.30
C LEU A 193 -14.80 20.15 -0.84
N GLN A 194 -14.59 18.83 -0.90
CA GLN A 194 -13.29 18.22 -0.60
C GLN A 194 -12.20 18.73 -1.57
N ASN A 195 -12.51 18.83 -2.86
CA ASN A 195 -11.57 19.24 -3.90
C ASN A 195 -11.19 20.71 -3.84
N SER A 196 -12.11 21.58 -3.39
CA SER A 196 -11.92 23.03 -3.40
C SER A 196 -11.54 23.63 -2.05
N LYS A 197 -11.92 23.00 -0.94
CA LYS A 197 -11.80 23.57 0.42
C LYS A 197 -11.50 22.51 1.49
N SER A 198 -10.61 21.54 1.20
CA SER A 198 -10.25 20.47 2.16
C SER A 198 -9.81 21.00 3.53
N ASN A 199 -9.06 22.10 3.57
CA ASN A 199 -8.64 22.75 4.82
C ASN A 199 -9.83 23.23 5.68
N LEU A 200 -10.91 23.69 5.06
CA LEU A 200 -12.14 24.05 5.76
C LEU A 200 -12.81 22.79 6.30
N VAL A 201 -12.88 21.72 5.51
CA VAL A 201 -13.45 20.43 5.92
C VAL A 201 -12.73 19.90 7.16
N ASP A 202 -11.40 20.01 7.20
CA ASP A 202 -10.59 19.54 8.33
C ASP A 202 -11.02 20.15 9.66
N ALA A 203 -11.45 21.41 9.68
CA ALA A 203 -11.94 22.08 10.90
C ALA A 203 -13.23 21.46 11.49
N TYR A 204 -13.92 20.60 10.73
CA TYR A 204 -15.17 19.95 11.14
C TYR A 204 -15.03 18.43 11.33
N LYS A 205 -13.84 17.87 11.08
CA LYS A 205 -13.63 16.43 11.25
C LYS A 205 -13.67 16.06 12.74
N LYS A 206 -14.46 15.05 13.06
CA LYS A 206 -14.45 14.36 14.35
C LYS A 206 -14.29 12.87 14.08
N SER A 207 -13.25 12.28 14.67
CA SER A 207 -12.98 10.85 14.59
C SER A 207 -12.98 10.30 16.01
N GLU A 208 -13.75 9.23 16.21
CA GLU A 208 -13.99 8.64 17.52
C GLU A 208 -13.65 7.15 17.47
N LEU A 209 -13.21 6.61 18.59
CA LEU A 209 -13.02 5.18 18.79
C LEU A 209 -14.08 4.74 19.79
N GLU A 210 -14.97 3.85 19.36
CA GLU A 210 -15.86 3.15 20.27
C GLU A 210 -15.04 2.11 21.02
N ALA A 211 -14.98 2.20 22.35
CA ALA A 211 -14.35 1.19 23.17
C ALA A 211 -15.20 -0.09 23.19
N GLU A 212 -14.56 -1.25 23.28
CA GLU A 212 -15.26 -2.54 23.45
C GLU A 212 -16.07 -2.62 24.75
#